data_AF-A0A939AEA5-F1
#
_entry.id   AF-A0A939AEA5-F1
#
_cell.length_a   1.000
_cell.length_b   1.000
_cell.length_c   1.000
_cell.angle_alpha   90.00
_cell.angle_beta   90.00
_cell.angle_gamma   90.00
#
_symmetry.space_group_name_H-M   'P 1'
#
loop_
_entity.id
_entity.type
_entity.pdbx_description
1 polymer ?
#
loop_
_entity_poly.entity_id
_entity_poly.type
_entity_poly.pdbx_seq_one_letter_code
_entity_poly.pdbx_strand_id
1 'polypeptide(L)'
;MGTTVVAALALGEHLFIAHVGDSRVYLSRGGELHQLTRDHSLVEELKQLGKIDNLEQVKARYRNAVTRAVGVYETVQPDTLDLIPQAGDAICCAATGFTTRPRKRNCCGC
;
A
#
# COMPACT_ATOMS: atom_id res chain seq x y z
N MET A 1 14.12 15.62 -4.51
CA MET A 1 13.44 14.52 -5.23
C MET A 1 12.91 13.56 -4.18
N GLY A 2 11.67 13.09 -4.31
CA GLY A 2 11.04 12.19 -3.32
C GLY A 2 10.72 10.82 -3.90
N THR A 3 10.75 9.78 -3.08
CA THR A 3 10.38 8.39 -3.45
C THR A 3 9.38 7.80 -2.48
N THR A 4 8.62 6.80 -2.93
CA THR A 4 7.83 5.94 -2.04
C THR A 4 8.65 4.71 -1.64
N VAL A 5 8.32 4.14 -0.50
CA VAL A 5 9.00 2.96 0.04
C VAL A 5 7.97 2.02 0.64
N VAL A 6 8.14 0.75 0.35
CA VAL A 6 7.43 -0.34 1.03
C VAL A 6 8.46 -1.40 1.39
N ALA A 7 8.43 -1.86 2.63
CA ALA A 7 9.33 -2.88 3.15
C ALA A 7 8.52 -3.91 3.93
N ALA A 8 8.90 -5.18 3.80
CA ALA A 8 8.37 -6.28 4.56
C ALA A 8 9.54 -7.08 5.14
N LEU A 9 9.51 -7.35 6.44
CA LEU A 9 10.52 -8.10 7.18
C LEU A 9 9.83 -9.29 7.86
N ALA A 10 10.18 -10.50 7.44
CA ALA A 10 9.80 -11.71 8.15
C ALA A 10 10.84 -12.02 9.23
N LEU A 11 10.41 -12.12 10.48
CA LEU A 11 11.27 -12.45 11.62
C LEU A 11 10.55 -13.41 12.55
N GLY A 12 11.03 -14.66 12.59
CA GLY A 12 10.33 -15.73 13.30
C GLY A 12 8.95 -15.98 12.71
N GLU A 13 7.92 -15.92 13.55
CA GLU A 13 6.52 -16.07 13.15
C GLU A 13 5.85 -14.73 12.80
N HIS A 14 6.58 -13.61 12.87
CA HIS A 14 6.04 -12.29 12.64
C HIS A 14 6.43 -11.74 11.27
N LEU A 15 5.50 -11.02 10.66
CA LEU A 15 5.72 -10.19 9.49
C LEU A 15 5.54 -8.72 9.88
N PHE A 16 6.62 -7.97 9.78
CA PHE A 16 6.63 -6.52 9.96
C PHE A 16 6.58 -5.84 8.61
N ILE A 17 5.67 -4.88 8.45
CA ILE A 17 5.54 -4.07 7.23
C ILE A 17 5.78 -2.62 7.61
N ALA A 18 6.52 -1.89 6.77
CA ALA A 18 6.67 -0.45 6.85
C ALA A 18 6.40 0.17 5.47
N HIS A 19 5.61 1.24 5.42
CA HIS A 19 5.33 1.91 4.15
C HIS A 19 5.24 3.43 4.26
N VAL A 20 5.67 4.11 3.18
CA VAL A 20 5.60 5.55 2.98
C VAL A 20 5.21 5.80 1.53
N GLY A 21 4.12 6.53 1.31
CA GLY A 21 3.58 6.84 -0.01
C GLY A 21 2.42 5.95 -0.43
N ASP A 22 2.29 5.77 -1.74
CA ASP A 22 1.18 5.08 -2.41
C ASP A 22 1.55 3.69 -2.94
N SER A 23 2.78 3.21 -2.66
CA SER A 23 3.14 1.79 -2.81
C SER A 23 2.39 0.94 -1.79
N ARG A 24 1.99 -0.28 -2.17
CA ARG A 24 1.04 -1.09 -1.40
C ARG A 24 1.58 -2.48 -1.06
N VAL A 25 1.14 -3.02 0.08
CA VAL A 25 1.29 -4.45 0.42
C VAL A 25 -0.08 -5.13 0.39
N TYR A 26 -0.11 -6.32 -0.20
CA TYR A 26 -1.26 -7.20 -0.25
C TYR A 26 -0.94 -8.54 0.43
N LEU A 27 -1.91 -9.05 1.18
CA LEU A 27 -1.96 -10.42 1.69
C LEU A 27 -2.90 -11.23 0.81
N SER A 28 -2.39 -12.30 0.20
CA SER A 28 -3.24 -13.29 -0.43
C SER A 28 -3.53 -14.44 0.53
N ARG A 29 -4.81 -14.64 0.86
CA ARG A 29 -5.29 -15.72 1.74
C ARG A 29 -6.55 -16.34 1.16
N GLY A 30 -6.61 -17.68 1.10
CA GLY A 30 -7.79 -18.38 0.57
C GLY A 30 -8.11 -18.04 -0.89
N GLY A 31 -7.16 -17.44 -1.60
CA GLY A 31 -7.35 -16.96 -2.96
C GLY A 31 -7.97 -15.56 -3.10
N GLU A 32 -8.23 -14.89 -1.98
CA GLU A 32 -8.56 -13.46 -1.95
C GLU A 32 -7.29 -12.63 -1.79
N LEU A 33 -7.37 -11.33 -2.10
CA LEU A 33 -6.28 -10.37 -1.94
C LEU A 33 -6.77 -9.24 -1.04
N HIS A 34 -6.17 -9.14 0.14
CA HIS A 34 -6.45 -8.12 1.13
C HIS A 34 -5.35 -7.08 1.10
N GLN A 35 -5.70 -5.82 0.86
CA GLN A 35 -4.74 -4.74 0.96
C GLN A 35 -4.45 -4.47 2.44
N LEU A 36 -3.17 -4.50 2.83
CA LEU A 36 -2.75 -4.27 4.21
C LEU A 36 -2.42 -2.80 4.48
N THR A 37 -1.86 -2.11 3.49
CA THR A 37 -1.41 -0.72 3.62
C THR A 37 -2.46 0.27 3.17
N ARG A 38 -2.38 1.51 3.64
CA ARG A 38 -3.24 2.60 3.21
C ARG A 38 -2.44 3.60 2.40
N ASP A 39 -2.93 3.94 1.22
CA ASP A 39 -2.22 4.90 0.38
C ASP A 39 -2.15 6.27 1.06
N HIS A 40 -0.94 6.79 1.19
CA HIS A 40 -0.70 8.19 1.53
C HIS A 40 -0.95 9.06 0.29
N SER A 41 -2.21 9.12 -0.15
CA SER A 41 -2.65 9.86 -1.33
C SER A 41 -3.76 10.84 -1.00
N LEU A 42 -3.82 11.93 -1.75
CA LEU A 42 -4.83 12.99 -1.55
C LEU A 42 -6.25 12.43 -1.68
N VAL A 43 -6.46 11.50 -2.62
CA VAL A 43 -7.75 10.84 -2.82
C VAL A 43 -8.18 10.09 -1.56
N GLU A 44 -7.25 9.40 -0.90
CA GLU A 44 -7.55 8.60 0.28
C GLU A 44 -7.82 9.48 1.51
N GLU A 45 -7.08 10.59 1.68
CA GLU A 45 -7.37 11.59 2.70
C GLU A 45 -8.73 12.25 2.50
N LEU A 46 -9.07 12.63 1.27
CA LEU A 46 -10.37 13.23 0.96
C LEU A 46 -11.53 12.26 1.25
N LYS A 47 -11.35 10.95 1.00
CA LYS A 47 -12.34 9.93 1.38
C LYS A 47 -12.54 9.89 2.89
N GLN A 48 -11.46 9.94 3.68
CA GLN A 48 -11.56 9.92 5.15
C GLN A 48 -12.35 11.10 5.69
N LEU A 49 -12.12 12.28 5.11
CA LEU A 49 -12.78 13.50 5.53
C LEU A 49 -14.26 13.56 5.09
N GLY A 50 -14.73 12.58 4.31
CA GLY A 50 -16.08 12.57 3.73
C GLY A 50 -16.30 13.71 2.73
N LYS A 51 -15.24 14.34 2.22
CA LYS A 51 -15.29 15.54 1.35
C LYS A 51 -15.28 15.19 -0.14
N ILE A 52 -15.91 14.08 -0.52
CA ILE A 52 -15.93 13.62 -1.91
C ILE A 52 -17.37 13.43 -2.36
N ASP A 53 -17.84 14.37 -3.19
CA ASP A 53 -19.13 14.24 -3.89
C ASP A 53 -19.02 13.30 -5.11
N ASN A 54 -17.89 13.34 -5.82
CA ASN A 54 -17.64 12.51 -7.00
C ASN A 54 -16.26 11.85 -6.97
N LEU A 55 -16.22 10.62 -6.47
CA LEU A 55 -14.99 9.86 -6.27
C LEU A 55 -14.23 9.59 -7.57
N GLU A 56 -14.95 9.34 -8.66
CA GLU A 56 -14.33 9.00 -9.94
C GLU A 56 -13.64 10.21 -10.57
N GLN A 57 -14.21 11.41 -10.46
CA GLN A 57 -13.56 12.64 -10.91
C GLN A 57 -12.32 12.97 -10.07
N VAL A 58 -12.40 12.84 -8.75
CA VAL A 58 -11.28 13.09 -7.84
C VAL A 58 -10.15 12.10 -8.10
N LYS A 59 -10.44 10.81 -8.30
CA LYS A 59 -9.46 9.82 -8.74
C LYS A 59 -8.83 10.20 -10.07
N ALA A 60 -9.62 10.54 -11.09
CA ALA A 60 -9.09 10.86 -12.41
C ALA A 60 -8.12 12.05 -12.36
N ARG A 61 -8.45 13.07 -11.58
CA ARG A 61 -7.65 14.30 -11.44
C ARG A 61 -6.42 14.14 -10.56
N TYR A 62 -6.51 13.36 -9.48
CA TYR A 62 -5.47 13.28 -8.44
C TYR A 62 -4.92 11.87 -8.21
N ARG A 63 -5.01 10.97 -9.21
CA ARG A 63 -4.55 9.57 -9.13
C ARG A 63 -3.09 9.39 -8.68
N ASN A 64 -2.23 10.36 -8.95
CA ASN A 64 -0.79 10.30 -8.62
C ASN A 64 -0.40 11.34 -7.55
N ALA A 65 -1.37 11.94 -6.86
CA ALA A 65 -1.12 12.94 -5.83
C ALA A 65 -0.79 12.25 -4.49
N VAL A 66 0.50 12.02 -4.25
CA VAL A 66 1.01 11.41 -3.02
C VAL A 66 1.22 12.49 -1.95
N THR A 67 0.75 12.25 -0.73
CA THR A 67 0.83 13.20 0.40
C THR A 67 2.03 12.94 1.32
N ARG A 68 2.63 11.74 1.27
CA ARG A 68 3.88 11.42 1.97
C ARG A 68 4.88 10.72 1.05
N ALA A 69 6.12 11.19 1.05
CA ALA A 69 7.22 10.55 0.33
C ALA A 69 8.54 10.75 1.08
N VAL A 70 9.43 9.77 0.98
CA VAL A 70 10.78 9.82 1.53
C VAL A 70 11.61 10.82 0.73
N GLY A 71 12.38 11.68 1.40
CA GLY A 71 13.25 12.68 0.76
C GLY A 71 12.56 13.99 0.36
N VAL A 72 11.29 14.18 0.75
CA VAL A 72 10.57 15.46 0.60
C VAL A 72 10.74 16.35 1.84
N TYR A 73 10.70 15.75 3.03
CA TYR A 73 10.91 16.40 4.31
C TYR A 73 12.12 15.78 5.02
N GLU A 74 12.68 16.49 6.01
CA GLU A 74 13.82 16.02 6.81
C GLU A 74 13.51 14.70 7.55
N THR A 75 12.28 14.57 8.03
CA THR A 75 11.77 13.36 8.68
C THR A 75 10.47 12.91 8.04
N VAL A 76 10.27 11.60 7.95
CA VAL A 76 9.00 11.00 7.54
C VAL A 76 8.61 9.90 8.50
N GLN A 77 7.35 9.87 8.91
CA GLN A 77 6.81 8.82 9.76
C GLN A 77 6.26 7.70 8.88
N PRO A 78 6.86 6.50 8.89
CA PRO A 78 6.31 5.35 8.19
C PRO A 78 5.12 4.77 8.95
N ASP A 79 4.13 4.31 8.21
CA ASP A 79 3.05 3.53 8.77
C ASP A 79 3.50 2.06 8.84
N THR A 80 3.46 1.48 10.04
CA THR A 80 3.95 0.14 10.33
C THR A 80 2.83 -0.83 10.71
N LEU A 81 2.95 -2.09 10.31
CA LEU A 81 2.03 -3.17 10.67
C LEU A 81 2.81 -4.39 11.16
N ASP A 82 2.25 -5.09 12.14
CA ASP A 82 2.73 -6.37 12.66
C ASP A 82 1.58 -7.38 12.54
N LEU A 83 1.85 -8.52 11.90
CA LEU A 83 0.90 -9.61 11.77
C LEU A 83 1.63 -10.97 11.77
N ILE A 84 0.92 -12.00 12.21
CA ILE A 84 1.36 -13.39 12.12
C ILE A 84 0.72 -14.01 10.87
N PRO A 85 1.49 -14.28 9.80
CA PRO A 85 0.95 -14.93 8.60
C PRO A 85 0.58 -16.39 8.90
N GLN A 86 -0.44 -16.88 8.23
CA GLN A 86 -0.93 -18.26 8.33
C GLN A 86 -0.38 -19.11 7.17
N ALA A 87 -0.37 -20.43 7.35
CA ALA A 87 0.04 -21.35 6.29
C ALA A 87 -0.83 -21.14 5.03
N GLY A 88 -0.18 -20.95 3.88
CA GLY A 88 -0.83 -20.67 2.60
C GLY A 88 -1.04 -19.17 2.31
N ASP A 89 -0.62 -18.28 3.20
CA ASP A 89 -0.58 -16.85 2.94
C ASP A 89 0.58 -16.48 2.00
N ALA A 90 0.33 -15.54 1.09
CA ALA A 90 1.37 -14.94 0.26
C ALA A 90 1.36 -13.41 0.41
N ILE A 91 2.55 -12.80 0.48
CA ILE A 91 2.71 -11.35 0.58
C ILE A 91 3.17 -10.80 -0.76
N CYS A 92 2.49 -9.75 -1.24
CA CYS A 92 2.84 -9.08 -2.48
C CYS A 92 3.05 -7.59 -2.23
N CYS A 93 4.25 -7.10 -2.54
CA CYS A 93 4.56 -5.67 -2.56
C CYS A 93 4.38 -5.15 -3.99
N ALA A 94 3.64 -4.05 -4.15
CA ALA A 94 3.36 -3.44 -5.43
C ALA A 94 3.74 -1.96 -5.43
N ALA A 95 4.55 -1.56 -6.41
CA ALA A 95 4.87 -0.17 -6.69
C ALA A 95 3.75 0.52 -7.51
N THR A 96 3.75 1.85 -7.51
CA THR A 96 2.73 2.62 -8.19
C THR A 96 2.88 2.56 -9.71
N GLY A 97 1.79 2.16 -10.36
CA GLY A 97 1.78 1.68 -11.75
C GLY A 97 1.21 0.27 -11.90
N PHE A 98 1.17 -0.53 -10.82
CA PHE A 98 0.46 -1.80 -10.81
C PHE A 98 -1.06 -1.56 -10.75
N THR A 99 -1.70 -1.61 -11.92
CA THR A 99 -3.12 -1.27 -12.07
C THR A 99 -4.04 -2.28 -11.38
N THR A 100 -4.91 -1.75 -10.53
CA THR A 100 -6.28 -2.24 -10.19
C THR A 100 -6.49 -3.76 -10.30
N ARG A 101 -6.41 -4.44 -9.15
CA ARG A 101 -6.55 -5.89 -8.92
C ARG A 101 -5.33 -6.71 -9.39
N PRO A 102 -4.42 -7.05 -8.46
CA PRO A 102 -3.43 -8.07 -8.76
C PRO A 102 -4.16 -9.34 -9.20
N ARG A 103 -3.87 -9.86 -10.39
CA ARG A 103 -4.27 -11.23 -10.74
C ARG A 103 -3.32 -12.16 -10.00
N LYS A 104 -3.83 -13.22 -9.36
CA LYS A 104 -3.03 -14.23 -8.61
C LYS A 104 -1.71 -14.64 -9.29
N ARG A 105 -1.68 -14.66 -10.63
CA ARG A 105 -0.50 -15.05 -11.42
C ARG A 105 0.71 -14.13 -11.28
N ASN A 106 0.55 -12.87 -10.85
CA ASN A 106 1.67 -11.94 -10.74
C ASN A 106 2.15 -11.75 -9.29
N CYS A 107 1.58 -12.49 -8.33
CA CYS A 107 1.81 -12.31 -6.89
C CYS A 107 2.58 -13.46 -6.23
N CYS A 108 2.92 -14.52 -6.96
CA CYS A 108 3.65 -15.67 -6.42
C CYS A 108 4.96 -15.86 -7.19
N GLY A 109 6.06 -15.74 -6.47
CA GLY A 109 7.42 -15.98 -6.95
C GLY A 109 8.39 -16.14 -5.79
N CYS A 110 8.02 -16.96 -4.80
CA CYS A 110 8.91 -17.74 -3.95
C CYS A 110 8.23 -19.08 -3.73
#